data_AF-A0A857VAH0-F1
#
_entry.id   AF-A0A857VAH0-F1
#
_cell.length_a   1.000
_cell.length_b   1.000
_cell.length_c   1.000
_cell.angle_alpha   90.00
_cell.angle_beta   90.00
_cell.angle_gamma   90.00
#
_symmetry.space_group_name_H-M   'P 1'
#
loop_
_entity.id
_entity.type
_entity.pdbx_description
1 polymer ?
#
loop_
_entity_poly.entity_id
_entity_poly.type
_entity_poly.pdbx_seq_one_letter_code
_entity_poly.pdbx_strand_id
1 'polypeptide(L)' 'MATRRCIYKSGFVCLPIGFAAHMLRIPLVIHDSDAHPGLTNRILARWAFRIGTGAPLKFYSYPSSLSRYVECR' A
#
# COMPACT_ATOMS: atom_id res chain seq x y z
N MET A 1 1.27 14.78 17.84
CA MET A 1 2.23 14.59 16.72
C MET A 1 1.44 14.28 15.45
N ALA A 2 1.29 15.25 14.56
CA ALA A 2 0.62 15.06 13.27
C ALA A 2 1.41 14.04 12.45
N THR A 3 0.95 12.79 12.49
CA THR A 3 1.59 11.64 11.85
C THR A 3 1.31 11.75 10.37
N ARG A 4 2.20 12.43 9.63
CA ARG A 4 2.17 12.54 8.18
C ARG A 4 2.22 11.12 7.60
N ARG A 5 1.06 10.56 7.28
CA ARG A 5 0.89 9.28 6.61
C ARG A 5 0.27 9.59 5.28
N CYS A 6 0.97 9.20 4.22
CA CYS A 6 0.42 9.32 2.89
C CYS A 6 -0.33 8.02 2.58
N ILE A 7 -1.62 8.15 2.24
CA ILE A 7 -2.48 7.04 1.85
C ILE A 7 -2.53 7.00 0.33
N TYR A 8 -2.16 5.87 -0.26
CA TYR A 8 -2.08 5.71 -1.71
C TYR A 8 -3.06 4.66 -2.19
N LYS A 9 -3.77 4.97 -3.27
CA LYS A 9 -4.60 4.03 -4.01
C LYS A 9 -3.77 3.37 -5.12
N SER A 10 -4.08 2.12 -5.44
CA SER A 10 -3.50 1.38 -6.56
C SER A 10 -3.48 2.18 -7.88
N GLY A 11 -2.28 2.45 -8.43
CA GLY A 11 -2.14 3.16 -9.71
C GLY A 11 -0.69 3.44 -10.12
N PHE A 12 -0.39 3.40 -11.42
CA PHE A 12 0.97 3.63 -11.95
C PHE A 12 1.55 4.99 -11.56
N VAL A 13 0.69 6.01 -11.49
CA VAL A 13 1.03 7.39 -11.09
C VAL A 13 1.54 7.48 -9.65
N CYS A 14 1.21 6.50 -8.80
CA CYS A 14 1.61 6.49 -7.40
C CYS A 14 3.04 6.01 -7.17
N LEU A 15 3.70 5.41 -8.18
CA LEU A 15 5.08 4.95 -8.07
C LEU A 15 6.07 6.07 -7.69
N PRO A 16 6.14 7.22 -8.42
CA PRO A 16 7.05 8.31 -8.07
C PRO A 16 6.72 8.94 -6.72
N ILE A 17 5.44 9.00 -6.33
CA ILE A 17 5.02 9.60 -5.06
C ILE A 17 5.37 8.69 -3.89
N GLY A 18 5.18 7.37 -4.03
CA GLY A 18 5.57 6.40 -3.03
C GLY A 18 7.10 6.30 -2.88
N PHE A 19 7.83 6.44 -4.00
CA PHE A 19 9.29 6.54 -3.98
C PHE A 19 9.76 7.82 -3.27
N ALA A 20 9.16 8.98 -3.57
CA ALA A 20 9.47 10.23 -2.89
C ALA A 20 9.19 10.16 -1.38
N ALA A 21 8.07 9.53 -0.98
CA ALA A 21 7.77 9.29 0.43
C ALA A 21 8.82 8.39 1.10
N HIS A 22 9.28 7.35 0.41
CA HIS A 22 10.38 6.51 0.90
C HIS A 22 11.68 7.31 1.08
N MET A 23 12.06 8.15 0.10
CA MET A 23 13.25 9.02 0.20
C MET A 23 13.14 10.01 1.36
N LEU A 24 11.94 10.56 1.60
CA LEU A 24 11.68 11.49 2.69
C LEU A 24 11.44 10.80 4.05
N ARG A 25 11.57 9.46 4.12
CA ARG A 25 11.27 8.64 5.32
C ARG A 25 9.86 8.87 5.88
N ILE A 26 8.90 9.16 5.01
CA ILE A 26 7.50 9.33 5.38
C ILE A 26 6.84 7.96 5.36
N PRO A 27 6.12 7.55 6.43
CA PRO A 27 5.46 6.26 6.49
C PRO A 27 4.38 6.15 5.40
N LEU A 28 4.57 5.18 4.50
CA LEU A 28 3.70 4.90 3.37
C LEU A 28 2.58 3.92 3.81
N VAL A 29 1.32 4.30 3.61
CA VAL A 29 0.17 3.40 3.81
C VAL A 29 -0.47 3.14 2.44
N ILE A 30 -0.46 1.88 2.01
CA ILE A 30 -1.07 1.47 0.74
C ILE A 30 -2.48 0.98 1.02
N HIS A 31 -3.45 1.38 0.19
CA HIS A 31 -4.79 0.80 0.19
C HIS A 31 -5.09 0.27 -1.21
N ASP A 32 -5.22 -1.06 -1.31
CA ASP A 32 -5.51 -1.76 -2.56
C ASP A 32 -6.96 -2.27 -2.54
N SER A 33 -7.81 -1.68 -3.38
CA SER A 33 -9.21 -2.12 -3.51
C SER A 33 -9.39 -3.18 -4.61
N ASP A 34 -8.38 -3.41 -5.45
CA ASP A 34 -8.46 -4.29 -6.59
C ASP A 34 -8.10 -5.71 -6.20
N ALA A 35 -8.84 -6.72 -6.69
CA ALA A 35 -8.63 -8.13 -6.31
C ALA A 35 -7.22 -8.68 -6.64
N HIS A 36 -6.50 -8.05 -7.58
CA HIS A 36 -5.15 -8.44 -7.97
C HIS A 36 -4.20 -7.24 -7.90
N PRO A 37 -3.07 -7.35 -7.17
CA PRO A 37 -2.13 -6.26 -7.04
C PRO A 37 -1.38 -6.01 -8.34
N GLY A 38 -1.43 -4.76 -8.82
CA GLY A 38 -0.61 -4.32 -9.95
C GLY A 38 0.90 -4.29 -9.63
N LEU A 39 1.72 -4.22 -10.67
CA LEU A 39 3.19 -4.13 -10.57
C LEU A 39 3.65 -3.00 -9.63
N THR A 40 3.02 -1.83 -9.73
CA THR A 40 3.33 -0.67 -8.89
C THR A 40 3.14 -0.97 -7.41
N ASN A 41 2.02 -1.56 -7.02
CA ASN A 41 1.78 -1.88 -5.62
C ASN A 41 2.73 -2.97 -5.12
N ARG A 42 3.12 -3.92 -5.98
CA ARG A 42 4.08 -4.97 -5.62
C ARG A 42 5.47 -4.39 -5.33
N ILE A 43 5.89 -3.37 -6.07
CA ILE A 43 7.15 -2.64 -5.82
C ILE A 43 7.02 -1.82 -4.53
N LEU A 44 5.96 -1.01 -4.41
CA LEU A 44 5.76 -0.11 -3.26
C LEU A 44 5.49 -0.87 -1.95
N ALA A 45 4.92 -2.07 -2.01
CA ALA A 45 4.68 -2.91 -0.83
C ALA A 45 5.95 -3.25 -0.06
N ARG A 46 7.12 -3.22 -0.71
CA ARG A 46 8.43 -3.40 -0.05
C ARG A 46 8.79 -2.22 0.86
N TRP A 47 8.26 -1.04 0.59
CA TRP A 47 8.49 0.20 1.35
C TRP A 47 7.27 0.62 2.17
N ALA A 48 6.17 -0.12 2.10
CA ALA A 48 4.95 0.16 2.81
C ALA A 48 5.09 -0.13 4.31
N PHE A 49 4.61 0.80 5.13
CA PHE A 49 4.50 0.59 6.58
C PHE A 49 3.26 -0.23 6.92
N ARG A 50 2.16 -0.04 6.19
CA ARG A 50 0.91 -0.79 6.31
C ARG A 50 0.25 -0.92 4.94
N ILE A 51 -0.43 -2.03 4.71
CA ILE A 51 -1.17 -2.32 3.49
C ILE A 51 -2.61 -2.68 3.88
N GLY A 52 -3.59 -1.90 3.45
CA GLY A 52 -5.00 -2.25 3.49
C GLY A 52 -5.38 -2.97 2.20
N THR A 53 -6.03 -4.12 2.28
CA THR A 53 -6.56 -4.83 1.11
C THR A 53 -8.07 -4.87 1.16
N GLY A 54 -8.74 -4.57 0.05
CA GLY A 54 -10.19 -4.64 -0.12
C GLY A 54 -10.69 -6.03 -0.53
N ALA A 55 -9.77 -6.94 -0.86
CA ALA A 55 -10.06 -8.35 -1.10
C ALA A 55 -9.29 -9.26 -0.10
N PRO A 56 -9.69 -10.55 0.02
CA PRO A 56 -9.01 -11.49 0.90
C PRO A 56 -7.52 -11.62 0.58
N LEU A 57 -6.69 -11.71 1.62
CA LEU A 57 -5.23 -11.83 1.51
C LEU A 57 -4.76 -12.99 0.62
N LYS A 58 -5.61 -14.01 0.37
CA LYS A 58 -5.28 -15.14 -0.52
C LYS A 58 -4.92 -14.70 -1.95
N PHE A 59 -5.44 -13.56 -2.40
CA PHE A 59 -5.22 -13.05 -3.76
C PHE A 59 -3.97 -12.16 -3.88
N TYR A 60 -3.34 -11.82 -2.76
CA TYR A 60 -2.18 -10.93 -2.73
C TYR A 60 -0.92 -11.67 -2.28
N SER A 61 0.21 -11.40 -2.92
CA SER A 61 1.52 -11.81 -2.42
C SER A 61 2.13 -10.78 -1.45
N TYR A 62 1.32 -10.18 -0.58
CA TYR A 62 1.81 -9.25 0.43
C TYR A 62 2.20 -9.98 1.72
N PRO A 63 3.20 -9.47 2.46
CA PRO A 63 3.50 -9.99 3.79
C PRO A 63 2.28 -9.81 4.69
N SER A 64 1.80 -10.92 5.26
CA SER A 64 0.63 -10.98 6.17
C SER A 64 0.82 -10.13 7.44
N SER A 65 2.06 -9.85 7.84
CA SER A 65 2.39 -9.00 8.99
C SER A 65 2.08 -7.51 8.78
N LEU A 66 2.12 -7.03 7.54
CA LEU A 66 1.88 -5.62 7.20
C LEU A 66 0.51 -5.39 6.56
N SER A 67 -0.12 -6.47 6.10
CA SER A 67 -1.36 -6.43 5.34
C SER A 67 -2.57 -6.71 6.23
N ARG A 68 -3.58 -5.85 6.11
CA ARG A 68 -4.84 -5.92 6.85
C ARG A 68 -5.97 -5.90 5.83
N TYR A 69 -6.79 -6.95 5.83
CA TYR A 69 -8.04 -6.93 5.09
C TYR A 69 -8.97 -5.89 5.74
N VAL A 70 -9.43 -4.93 4.96
CA VAL A 70 -10.37 -3.89 5.36
C VAL A 70 -11.58 -4.03 4.46
N GLU A 71 -12.68 -4.50 5.03
CA GLU A 71 -13.96 -4.60 4.34
C GLU A 71 -14.54 -3.19 4.23
N CYS A 72 -14.59 -2.64 3.01
CA CYS A 72 -15.37 -1.44 2.73
C CYS A 72 -16.85 -1.84 2.72
N ARG A 73 -17.49 -1.72 3.90
CA ARG A 73 -18.93 -1.86 4.07
C ARG A 73 -19.60 -0.51 4.02
#